data_AF-A0A3B9IZR0-F1
#
_entry.id   AF-A0A3B9IZR0-F1
#
_cell.length_a   1.000
_cell.length_b   1.000
_cell.length_c   1.000
_cell.angle_alpha   90.00
_cell.angle_beta   90.00
_cell.angle_gamma   90.00
#
_symmetry.space_group_name_H-M   'P 1'
#
loop_
_entity.id
_entity.type
_entity.pdbx_description
1 polymer ?
#
loop_
_entity_poly.entity_id
_entity_poly.type
_entity_poly.pdbx_seq_one_letter_code
_entity_poly.pdbx_strand_id
1 'polypeptide(L)'
;MEHLQKSEIKILLIVEGENTEYKFFHRITEVFGINAQIFSVSTNLYSLYHKMKNYDFQCDVKDVLREIVPSEEKKNMLKQKFTYTYLIFDSDLQNKAPSQREKETDISNLTDENFSKLKKMAEYFTDETDPSIGRLYINYPMMESYRYCDKFFDESFLTAQIELDKMAKFKSLASKKKLAGLQIERYEKQDFSDLIRMNVLKLNVLSEESAHFSTPYNKYLDKSQQKLIAIKQQELAQHSKVINILNTSLFVVLDYYGNRDSFYDKLIQ
;
A
#
# COMPACT_ATOMS: atom_id res chain seq x y z
N MET A 1 -38.19 -5.58 -0.23
CA MET A 1 -37.20 -5.68 0.85
C MET A 1 -36.35 -4.43 0.77
N GLU A 2 -36.49 -3.54 1.75
CA GLU A 2 -35.80 -2.26 1.82
C GLU A 2 -34.28 -2.48 1.75
N HIS A 3 -33.65 -1.94 0.72
CA HIS A 3 -32.20 -1.73 0.74
C HIS A 3 -31.93 -0.74 1.87
N LEU A 4 -31.45 -1.22 3.02
CA LEU A 4 -30.78 -0.36 3.98
C LEU A 4 -29.66 0.36 3.21
N GLN A 5 -29.87 1.63 2.92
CA GLN A 5 -28.86 2.49 2.33
C GLN A 5 -27.75 2.60 3.38
N LYS A 6 -26.67 1.81 3.22
CA LYS A 6 -25.49 1.89 4.09
C LYS A 6 -25.09 3.36 4.16
N SER A 7 -25.02 3.91 5.38
CA SER A 7 -24.55 5.27 5.61
C SER A 7 -23.19 5.46 4.93
N GLU A 8 -23.03 6.55 4.21
CA GLU A 8 -21.76 6.90 3.57
C GLU A 8 -20.67 7.02 4.65
N ILE A 9 -19.61 6.23 4.51
CA ILE A 9 -18.46 6.26 5.45
C ILE A 9 -17.46 7.31 5.00
N LYS A 10 -16.80 7.97 5.95
CA LYS A 10 -15.73 8.92 5.64
C LYS A 10 -14.37 8.23 5.74
N ILE A 11 -13.59 8.27 4.68
CA ILE A 11 -12.25 7.68 4.63
C ILE A 11 -11.22 8.80 4.54
N LEU A 12 -10.27 8.83 5.47
CA LEU A 12 -9.04 9.60 5.35
C LEU A 12 -8.00 8.76 4.61
N LEU A 13 -7.53 9.26 3.48
CA LEU A 13 -6.51 8.63 2.65
C LEU A 13 -5.22 9.48 2.70
N ILE A 14 -4.16 8.92 3.27
CA ILE A 14 -2.85 9.58 3.39
C ILE A 14 -1.93 8.94 2.35
N VAL A 15 -1.47 9.71 1.38
CA VAL A 15 -0.81 9.21 0.16
C VAL A 15 0.45 10.00 -0.19
N GLU A 16 1.32 9.46 -1.04
CA GLU A 16 2.42 10.23 -1.62
C GLU A 16 1.91 11.17 -2.72
N GLY A 17 1.19 10.63 -3.71
CA GLY A 17 0.55 11.38 -4.79
C GLY A 17 -0.97 11.50 -4.62
N GLU A 18 -1.51 12.72 -4.70
CA GLU A 18 -2.97 12.90 -4.56
C GLU A 18 -3.76 12.42 -5.77
N ASN A 19 -3.16 12.29 -6.95
CA ASN A 19 -3.93 11.99 -8.16
C ASN A 19 -4.02 10.49 -8.46
N THR A 20 -2.88 9.79 -8.52
CA THR A 20 -2.85 8.38 -8.93
C THR A 20 -3.51 7.48 -7.88
N GLU A 21 -3.13 7.67 -6.62
CA GLU A 21 -3.60 6.88 -5.49
C GLU A 21 -5.08 7.16 -5.22
N TYR A 22 -5.51 8.43 -5.30
CA TYR A 22 -6.93 8.77 -5.18
C TYR A 22 -7.78 8.12 -6.27
N LYS A 23 -7.37 8.20 -7.55
CA LYS A 23 -8.10 7.58 -8.66
C LYS A 23 -8.22 6.08 -8.52
N PHE A 24 -7.12 5.43 -8.12
CA PHE A 24 -7.13 4.00 -7.82
C PHE A 24 -8.10 3.69 -6.67
N PHE A 25 -7.98 4.41 -5.56
CA PHE A 25 -8.77 4.14 -4.36
C PHE A 25 -10.26 4.40 -4.59
N HIS A 26 -10.60 5.51 -5.24
CA HIS A 26 -11.96 5.84 -5.64
C HIS A 26 -12.56 4.72 -6.52
N ARG A 27 -11.81 4.28 -7.54
CA ARG A 27 -12.31 3.25 -8.45
C ARG A 27 -12.49 1.91 -7.76
N ILE A 28 -11.51 1.45 -6.98
CA ILE A 28 -11.62 0.16 -6.29
C ILE A 28 -12.75 0.18 -5.26
N THR A 29 -12.97 1.28 -4.52
CA THR A 29 -14.11 1.39 -3.62
C THR A 29 -15.45 1.36 -4.36
N GLU A 30 -15.54 2.05 -5.50
CA GLU A 30 -16.74 2.11 -6.32
C GLU A 30 -17.14 0.72 -6.84
N VAL A 31 -16.23 0.00 -7.51
CA VAL A 31 -16.57 -1.28 -8.14
C VAL A 31 -16.82 -2.41 -7.13
N PHE A 32 -16.29 -2.29 -5.92
CA PHE A 32 -16.58 -3.21 -4.82
C PHE A 32 -17.78 -2.76 -3.98
N GLY A 33 -18.47 -1.67 -4.32
CA GLY A 33 -19.69 -1.24 -3.62
C GLY A 33 -19.45 -0.67 -2.22
N ILE A 34 -18.26 -0.13 -1.96
CA ILE A 34 -17.93 0.56 -0.72
C ILE A 34 -18.44 2.01 -0.84
N ASN A 35 -19.58 2.32 -0.22
CA ASN A 35 -20.17 3.66 -0.21
C ASN A 35 -19.34 4.62 0.67
N ALA A 36 -18.31 5.24 0.11
CA ALA A 36 -17.33 6.04 0.84
C ALA A 36 -17.10 7.43 0.25
N GLN A 37 -17.03 8.43 1.13
CA GLN A 37 -16.50 9.75 0.84
C GLN A 37 -14.99 9.77 1.16
N ILE A 38 -14.15 9.96 0.15
CA ILE A 38 -12.69 9.92 0.28
C ILE A 38 -12.13 11.33 0.45
N PHE A 39 -11.32 11.52 1.49
CA PHE A 39 -10.59 12.74 1.81
C PHE A 39 -9.10 12.46 1.76
N SER A 40 -8.37 13.08 0.83
CA SER A 40 -6.94 12.80 0.63
C SER A 40 -6.03 13.87 1.22
N VAL A 41 -4.90 13.43 1.79
CA VAL A 41 -3.79 14.29 2.21
C VAL A 41 -2.48 13.72 1.68
N SER A 42 -1.75 14.53 0.91
CA SER A 42 -0.38 14.19 0.52
C SER A 42 0.65 14.51 1.57
N THR A 43 1.54 13.55 1.81
CA THR A 43 2.83 13.71 2.51
C THR A 43 3.82 12.68 1.97
N ASN A 44 5.09 12.74 2.38
CA ASN A 44 6.04 11.67 2.09
C ASN A 44 6.21 10.75 3.30
N LEU A 45 6.35 9.44 3.08
CA LEU A 45 6.48 8.43 4.13
C LEU A 45 7.59 8.76 5.12
N TYR A 46 8.75 9.20 4.62
CA TYR A 46 9.92 9.49 5.43
C TYR A 46 9.75 10.81 6.20
N SER A 47 9.11 11.81 5.61
CA SER A 47 8.73 13.03 6.33
C SER A 47 7.78 12.73 7.49
N LEU A 48 6.77 11.88 7.25
CA LEU A 48 5.87 11.42 8.30
C LEU A 48 6.62 10.63 9.37
N TYR A 49 7.46 9.66 8.99
CA TYR A 49 8.29 8.88 9.91
C TYR A 49 9.12 9.77 10.84
N HIS A 50 9.85 10.75 10.29
CA HIS A 50 10.69 11.64 11.09
C HIS A 50 9.89 12.47 12.09
N LYS A 51 8.69 12.93 11.68
CA LYS A 51 7.79 13.67 12.57
C LYS A 51 7.19 12.78 13.65
N MET A 52 6.71 11.59 13.32
CA MET A 52 6.22 10.60 14.30
C MET A 52 7.32 10.23 15.31
N LYS A 53 8.56 10.08 14.84
CA LYS A 53 9.72 9.77 15.68
C LYS A 53 10.04 10.87 16.70
N ASN A 54 9.80 12.14 16.38
CA ASN A 54 9.98 13.23 17.36
C ASN A 54 9.06 13.12 18.58
N TYR A 55 7.97 12.36 18.45
CA TYR A 55 7.01 12.08 19.50
C TYR A 55 7.09 10.63 19.99
N ASP A 56 8.18 9.91 19.66
CA ASP A 56 8.36 8.48 20.00
C ASP A 56 7.17 7.58 19.60
N PHE A 57 6.46 7.95 18.52
CA PHE A 57 5.23 7.29 18.07
C PHE A 57 4.12 7.29 19.14
N GLN A 58 4.09 8.28 20.04
CA GLN A 58 3.04 8.49 21.04
C GLN A 58 2.20 9.73 20.68
N CYS A 59 1.64 9.75 19.47
CA CYS A 59 0.88 10.90 18.95
C CYS A 59 -0.28 10.47 18.05
N ASP A 60 -1.27 11.35 17.86
CA ASP A 60 -2.32 11.15 16.85
C ASP A 60 -1.76 11.51 15.47
N VAL A 61 -1.90 10.61 14.49
CA VAL A 61 -1.42 10.83 13.12
C VAL A 61 -1.98 12.12 12.51
N LYS A 62 -3.22 12.50 12.81
CA LYS A 62 -3.83 13.73 12.29
C LYS A 62 -3.21 14.97 12.90
N ASP A 63 -2.76 14.91 14.14
CA ASP A 63 -2.03 16.02 14.78
C ASP A 63 -0.71 16.24 14.05
N VAL A 64 0.01 15.16 13.79
CA VAL A 64 1.25 15.19 13.01
C VAL A 64 1.01 15.69 11.58
N LEU A 65 -0.04 15.23 10.90
CA LEU A 65 -0.37 15.72 9.56
C LEU A 65 -0.70 17.21 9.55
N ARG A 66 -1.37 17.75 10.58
CA ARG A 66 -1.66 19.18 10.68
C ARG A 66 -0.40 20.04 10.81
N GLU A 67 0.70 19.48 11.32
CA GLU A 67 2.00 20.16 11.33
C GLU A 67 2.73 20.09 9.98
N ILE A 68 2.53 19.01 9.21
CA ILE A 68 3.25 18.77 7.96
C ILE A 68 2.56 19.49 6.79
N VAL A 69 1.24 19.47 6.76
CA VAL A 69 0.45 19.96 5.62
C VAL A 69 0.37 21.49 5.66
N PRO A 70 0.75 22.19 4.57
CA PRO A 70 0.72 23.65 4.55
C PRO A 70 -0.68 24.24 4.38
N SER A 71 -1.60 23.50 3.76
CA SER A 71 -2.95 23.99 3.44
C SER A 71 -3.86 24.06 4.67
N GLU A 72 -4.35 25.26 5.00
CA GLU A 72 -5.34 25.47 6.06
C GLU A 72 -6.67 24.75 5.80
N GLU A 73 -7.08 24.62 4.54
CA GLU A 73 -8.24 23.81 4.15
C GLU A 73 -8.07 22.35 4.59
N LYS A 74 -6.90 21.76 4.28
CA LYS A 74 -6.60 20.37 4.70
C LYS A 74 -6.46 20.24 6.21
N LYS A 75 -5.86 21.22 6.89
CA LYS A 75 -5.82 21.23 8.37
C LYS A 75 -7.22 21.27 8.98
N ASN A 76 -8.13 22.04 8.40
CA ASN A 76 -9.54 22.08 8.83
C ASN A 76 -10.26 20.78 8.52
N MET A 77 -10.03 20.18 7.35
CA MET A 77 -10.55 18.87 6.97
C MET A 77 -10.13 17.78 7.98
N LEU A 78 -8.88 17.79 8.42
CA LEU A 78 -8.33 16.84 9.41
C LEU A 78 -8.98 16.95 10.81
N LYS A 79 -9.74 18.02 11.10
CA LYS A 79 -10.54 18.14 12.34
C LYS A 79 -11.80 17.27 12.30
N GLN A 80 -12.21 16.77 11.13
CA GLN A 80 -13.37 15.90 11.00
C GLN A 80 -13.12 14.52 11.62
N LYS A 81 -14.23 13.80 11.87
CA LYS A 81 -14.19 12.37 12.21
C LYS A 81 -14.22 11.53 10.94
N PHE A 82 -13.33 10.55 10.88
CA PHE A 82 -13.26 9.56 9.81
C PHE A 82 -13.60 8.19 10.38
N THR A 83 -14.29 7.38 9.57
CA THR A 83 -14.60 5.99 9.90
C THR A 83 -13.37 5.11 9.70
N TYR A 84 -12.58 5.40 8.67
CA TYR A 84 -11.36 4.69 8.35
C TYR A 84 -10.22 5.65 8.01
N THR A 85 -9.00 5.30 8.44
CA THR A 85 -7.77 5.98 8.03
C THR A 85 -6.84 4.98 7.36
N TYR A 86 -6.53 5.22 6.08
CA TYR A 86 -5.60 4.41 5.31
C TYR A 86 -4.39 5.23 4.89
N LEU A 87 -3.21 4.64 5.06
CA LEU A 87 -1.93 5.19 4.66
C LEU A 87 -1.41 4.34 3.50
N ILE A 88 -1.22 4.93 2.33
CA ILE A 88 -0.70 4.23 1.14
C ILE A 88 0.58 4.92 0.72
N PHE A 89 1.69 4.20 0.84
CA PHE A 89 3.01 4.73 0.56
C PHE A 89 3.81 3.82 -0.35
N ASP A 90 4.75 4.42 -1.06
CA ASP A 90 5.74 3.68 -1.81
C ASP A 90 6.85 3.25 -0.86
N SER A 91 7.48 2.12 -1.14
CA SER A 91 8.61 1.66 -0.31
C SER A 91 9.81 2.62 -0.39
N ASP A 92 9.99 3.28 -1.55
CA ASP A 92 11.05 4.25 -1.87
C ASP A 92 12.38 3.97 -1.13
N LEU A 93 12.93 2.76 -1.28
CA LEU A 93 14.09 2.29 -0.50
C LEU A 93 15.39 3.05 -0.83
N GLN A 94 15.38 3.87 -1.89
CA GLN A 94 16.49 4.76 -2.28
C GLN A 94 16.33 6.19 -1.73
N ASN A 95 15.32 6.44 -0.88
CA ASN A 95 15.12 7.76 -0.29
C ASN A 95 16.32 8.18 0.56
N LYS A 96 16.93 9.32 0.23
CA LYS A 96 17.97 9.95 1.04
C LYS A 96 17.35 11.01 1.93
N ALA A 97 17.61 10.90 3.24
CA ALA A 97 17.30 11.99 4.17
C ALA A 97 18.03 13.27 3.73
N PRO A 98 17.50 14.48 4.03
CA PRO A 98 18.15 15.74 3.65
C PRO A 98 19.64 15.81 4.03
N SER A 99 20.00 15.29 5.20
CA SER A 99 21.38 15.21 5.71
C SER A 99 22.30 14.23 4.95
N GLN A 100 21.75 13.37 4.10
CA GLN A 100 22.46 12.33 3.34
C GLN A 100 22.55 12.65 1.84
N ARG A 101 21.87 13.68 1.34
CA ARG A 101 21.78 13.98 -0.12
C ARG A 101 23.13 14.27 -0.76
N GLU A 102 24.05 14.90 -0.03
CA GLU A 102 25.38 15.27 -0.52
C GLU A 102 26.45 14.21 -0.23
N LYS A 103 26.10 13.14 0.50
CA LYS A 103 27.05 12.07 0.85
C LYS A 103 26.91 10.91 -0.13
N GLU A 104 28.05 10.42 -0.59
CA GLU A 104 28.12 9.12 -1.22
C GLU A 104 27.70 8.08 -0.18
N THR A 105 26.58 7.42 -0.42
CA THR A 105 25.96 6.47 0.51
C THR A 105 25.84 5.15 -0.23
N ASP A 106 26.42 4.11 0.35
CA ASP A 106 26.26 2.76 -0.17
C ASP A 106 24.76 2.40 -0.24
N ILE A 107 24.32 1.91 -1.40
CA ILE A 107 22.91 1.61 -1.67
C ILE A 107 22.39 0.53 -0.71
N SER A 108 23.25 -0.43 -0.30
CA SER A 108 22.84 -1.48 0.63
C SER A 108 22.56 -0.90 2.02
N ASN A 109 23.47 -0.08 2.54
CA ASN A 109 23.27 0.60 3.83
C ASN A 109 22.02 1.50 3.82
N LEU A 110 21.82 2.29 2.75
CA LEU A 110 20.64 3.14 2.63
C LEU A 110 19.34 2.32 2.60
N THR A 111 19.35 1.21 1.87
CA THR A 111 18.22 0.29 1.76
C THR A 111 17.87 -0.32 3.13
N ASP A 112 18.88 -0.75 3.91
CA ASP A 112 18.68 -1.32 5.24
C ASP A 112 18.14 -0.30 6.25
N GLU A 113 18.65 0.94 6.21
CA GLU A 113 18.10 2.04 7.02
C GLU A 113 16.63 2.29 6.67
N ASN A 114 16.30 2.33 5.38
CA ASN A 114 14.94 2.59 4.92
C ASN A 114 13.98 1.44 5.27
N PHE A 115 14.38 0.18 5.12
CA PHE A 115 13.61 -0.95 5.63
C PHE A 115 13.37 -0.87 7.14
N SER A 116 14.33 -0.39 7.92
CA SER A 116 14.16 -0.19 9.36
C SER A 116 13.08 0.86 9.67
N LYS A 117 13.01 1.93 8.87
CA LYS A 117 11.93 2.94 8.96
C LYS A 117 10.58 2.34 8.55
N LEU A 118 10.53 1.61 7.43
CA LEU A 118 9.31 0.92 6.95
C LEU A 118 8.74 -0.02 8.02
N LYS A 119 9.57 -0.88 8.61
CA LYS A 119 9.16 -1.81 9.67
C LYS A 119 8.61 -1.09 10.89
N LYS A 120 9.18 0.06 11.27
CA LYS A 120 8.69 0.85 12.40
C LYS A 120 7.34 1.50 12.11
N MET A 121 7.15 2.03 10.90
CA MET A 121 5.86 2.55 10.44
C MET A 121 4.80 1.44 10.40
N ALA A 122 5.15 0.28 9.84
CA ALA A 122 4.26 -0.88 9.75
C ALA A 122 3.92 -1.52 11.10
N GLU A 123 4.79 -1.39 12.10
CA GLU A 123 4.49 -1.80 13.49
C GLU A 123 3.49 -0.87 14.17
N TYR A 124 3.50 0.42 13.80
CA TYR A 124 2.62 1.42 14.40
C TYR A 124 1.24 1.46 13.74
N PHE A 125 1.21 1.60 12.41
CA PHE A 125 0.00 1.80 11.61
C PHE A 125 -0.69 0.48 11.27
N THR A 126 -1.47 -0.05 12.22
CA THR A 126 -2.02 -1.41 12.16
C THR A 126 -3.55 -1.48 12.18
N ASP A 127 -4.24 -0.40 12.52
CA ASP A 127 -5.70 -0.39 12.70
C ASP A 127 -6.34 0.78 11.96
N GLU A 128 -7.05 0.47 10.89
CA GLU A 128 -7.76 1.42 10.05
C GLU A 128 -8.94 2.07 10.76
N THR A 129 -9.50 1.44 11.79
CA THR A 129 -10.68 1.92 12.53
C THR A 129 -10.32 2.85 13.68
N ASP A 130 -9.07 2.81 14.15
CA ASP A 130 -8.54 3.79 15.09
C ASP A 130 -8.12 5.06 14.34
N PRO A 131 -8.86 6.17 14.46
CA PRO A 131 -8.58 7.39 13.71
C PRO A 131 -7.29 8.11 14.15
N SER A 132 -6.69 7.72 15.28
CA SER A 132 -5.41 8.25 15.76
C SER A 132 -4.22 7.46 15.21
N ILE A 133 -4.45 6.22 14.78
CA ILE A 133 -3.44 5.31 14.24
C ILE A 133 -3.62 5.21 12.72
N GLY A 134 -4.61 4.46 12.24
CA GLY A 134 -4.78 4.11 10.82
C GLY A 134 -4.00 2.87 10.42
N ARG A 135 -4.26 2.35 9.21
CA ARG A 135 -3.56 1.18 8.66
C ARG A 135 -2.67 1.56 7.48
N LEU A 136 -1.44 1.07 7.50
CA LEU A 136 -0.46 1.25 6.43
C LEU A 136 -0.55 0.16 5.36
N TYR A 137 -0.32 0.55 4.11
CA TYR A 137 -0.04 -0.30 2.96
C TYR A 137 1.20 0.23 2.25
N ILE A 138 2.21 -0.62 2.07
CA ILE A 138 3.46 -0.29 1.38
C ILE A 138 3.49 -0.97 0.03
N ASN A 139 3.60 -0.20 -1.05
CA ASN A 139 3.76 -0.74 -2.39
C ASN A 139 5.24 -0.93 -2.73
N TYR A 140 5.58 -2.06 -3.35
CA TYR A 140 6.94 -2.44 -3.70
C TYR A 140 7.10 -2.51 -5.22
N PRO A 141 7.92 -1.64 -5.84
CA PRO A 141 8.57 -0.48 -5.23
C PRO A 141 7.63 0.72 -5.01
N MET A 142 6.55 0.83 -5.80
CA MET A 142 5.68 2.00 -5.86
C MET A 142 4.27 1.67 -6.35
N MET A 143 3.36 2.65 -6.32
CA MET A 143 1.96 2.49 -6.71
C MET A 143 1.76 1.82 -8.06
N GLU A 144 2.56 2.14 -9.10
CA GLU A 144 2.43 1.52 -10.42
C GLU A 144 2.61 -0.01 -10.46
N SER A 145 3.05 -0.63 -9.35
CA SER A 145 3.14 -2.09 -9.20
C SER A 145 1.81 -2.82 -9.43
N TYR A 146 0.64 -2.19 -9.18
CA TYR A 146 -0.65 -2.86 -9.40
C TYR A 146 -0.88 -3.26 -10.87
N ARG A 147 -0.22 -2.56 -11.80
CA ARG A 147 -0.35 -2.74 -13.25
C ARG A 147 0.94 -3.18 -13.93
N TYR A 148 1.88 -3.74 -13.17
CA TYR A 148 3.11 -4.31 -13.74
C TYR A 148 2.85 -5.68 -14.40
N CYS A 149 1.94 -5.74 -15.36
CA CYS A 149 1.53 -6.97 -16.05
C CYS A 149 0.90 -6.64 -17.41
N ASP A 150 0.88 -7.64 -18.30
CA ASP A 150 0.40 -7.45 -19.68
C ASP A 150 -1.07 -7.83 -19.87
N LYS A 151 -1.68 -8.45 -18.86
CA LYS A 151 -3.10 -8.81 -18.80
C LYS A 151 -3.55 -8.89 -17.34
N PHE A 152 -4.86 -8.82 -17.11
CA PHE A 152 -5.41 -9.23 -15.82
C PHE A 152 -5.16 -10.74 -15.63
N PHE A 153 -4.80 -11.12 -14.42
CA PHE A 153 -4.34 -12.47 -14.08
C PHE A 153 -3.14 -12.93 -14.95
N ASP A 154 -2.00 -12.26 -14.77
CA ASP A 154 -0.74 -12.55 -15.45
C ASP A 154 0.18 -13.39 -14.57
N GLU A 155 0.31 -14.68 -14.85
CA GLU A 155 1.18 -15.60 -14.07
C GLU A 155 2.64 -15.14 -14.03
N SER A 156 3.12 -14.38 -15.03
CA SER A 156 4.49 -13.85 -15.03
C SER A 156 4.74 -12.85 -13.89
N PHE A 157 3.69 -12.28 -13.32
CA PHE A 157 3.77 -11.41 -12.14
C PHE A 157 4.30 -12.14 -10.90
N LEU A 158 4.04 -13.45 -10.77
CA LEU A 158 4.44 -14.25 -9.62
C LEU A 158 5.96 -14.29 -9.42
N THR A 159 6.73 -14.19 -10.51
CA THR A 159 8.19 -14.14 -10.47
C THR A 159 8.75 -12.72 -10.71
N ALA A 160 7.89 -11.73 -10.97
CA ALA A 160 8.30 -10.36 -11.24
C ALA A 160 9.05 -9.72 -10.05
N GLN A 161 10.26 -9.24 -10.33
CA GLN A 161 11.18 -8.63 -9.39
C GLN A 161 11.84 -7.41 -10.02
N ILE A 162 12.42 -6.55 -9.19
CA ILE A 162 13.27 -5.45 -9.64
C ILE A 162 14.55 -5.38 -8.82
N GLU A 163 15.68 -5.20 -9.51
CA GLU A 163 16.97 -4.93 -8.89
C GLU A 163 16.97 -3.58 -8.18
N LEU A 164 17.64 -3.52 -7.02
CA LEU A 164 17.66 -2.32 -6.19
C LEU A 164 18.17 -1.09 -6.94
N ASP A 165 19.18 -1.23 -7.80
CA ASP A 165 19.76 -0.15 -8.60
C ASP A 165 18.84 0.34 -9.75
N LYS A 166 17.86 -0.47 -10.14
CA LYS A 166 16.88 -0.16 -11.20
C LYS A 166 15.59 0.44 -10.67
N MET A 167 15.37 0.52 -9.35
CA MET A 167 14.11 1.01 -8.77
C MET A 167 13.71 2.41 -9.27
N ALA A 168 14.65 3.34 -9.40
CA ALA A 168 14.38 4.67 -9.96
C ALA A 168 13.80 4.64 -11.39
N LYS A 169 14.03 3.55 -12.14
CA LYS A 169 13.49 3.34 -13.49
C LYS A 169 12.16 2.57 -13.48
N PHE A 170 11.66 2.12 -12.32
CA PHE A 170 10.48 1.25 -12.25
C PHE A 170 9.27 1.85 -12.93
N LYS A 171 8.99 3.15 -12.71
CA LYS A 171 7.85 3.83 -13.35
C LYS A 171 7.90 3.74 -14.88
N SER A 172 9.08 3.85 -15.47
CA SER A 172 9.31 3.67 -16.92
C SER A 172 9.21 2.21 -17.36
N LEU A 173 9.57 1.25 -16.51
CA LEU A 173 9.39 -0.17 -16.79
C LEU A 173 7.91 -0.55 -16.74
N ALA A 174 7.19 -0.09 -15.72
CA ALA A 174 5.75 -0.28 -15.57
C ALA A 174 4.98 0.33 -16.75
N SER A 175 5.38 1.51 -17.25
CA SER A 175 4.70 2.15 -18.39
C SER A 175 4.81 1.37 -19.71
N LYS A 176 5.72 0.38 -19.81
CA LYS A 176 5.87 -0.48 -20.99
C LYS A 176 4.95 -1.70 -20.97
N LYS A 177 4.32 -2.00 -19.83
CA LYS A 177 3.36 -3.10 -19.68
C LYS A 177 2.03 -2.74 -20.33
N LYS A 178 1.36 -3.71 -20.93
CA LYS A 178 0.11 -3.45 -21.68
C LYS A 178 -0.99 -2.83 -20.79
N LEU A 179 -1.12 -3.27 -19.54
CA LEU A 179 -2.13 -2.70 -18.63
C LEU A 179 -1.84 -1.24 -18.26
N ALA A 180 -0.61 -0.74 -18.43
CA ALA A 180 -0.31 0.67 -18.21
C ALA A 180 -0.96 1.60 -19.25
N GLY A 181 -1.33 1.06 -20.42
CA GLY A 181 -2.11 1.78 -21.43
C GLY A 181 -3.61 1.89 -21.12
N LEU A 182 -4.11 1.15 -20.11
CA LEU A 182 -5.49 1.22 -19.67
C LEU A 182 -5.67 2.27 -18.58
N GLN A 183 -6.70 3.09 -18.71
CA GLN A 183 -7.11 4.05 -17.69
C GLN A 183 -7.74 3.31 -16.51
N ILE A 184 -7.32 3.64 -15.28
CA ILE A 184 -7.78 2.95 -14.06
C ILE A 184 -9.30 3.06 -13.90
N GLU A 185 -9.88 4.17 -14.33
CA GLU A 185 -11.32 4.44 -14.31
C GLU A 185 -12.13 3.43 -15.14
N ARG A 186 -11.48 2.70 -16.07
CA ARG A 186 -12.11 1.64 -16.87
C ARG A 186 -12.08 0.26 -16.23
N TYR A 187 -11.31 0.07 -15.15
CA TYR A 187 -11.15 -1.24 -14.54
C TYR A 187 -12.47 -1.67 -13.90
N GLU A 188 -12.90 -2.89 -14.17
CA GLU A 188 -14.10 -3.46 -13.59
C GLU A 188 -13.80 -4.22 -12.28
N LYS A 189 -14.84 -4.64 -11.57
CA LYS A 189 -14.67 -5.45 -10.36
C LYS A 189 -13.83 -6.71 -10.60
N GLN A 190 -14.03 -7.36 -11.75
CA GLN A 190 -13.28 -8.56 -12.12
C GLN A 190 -11.80 -8.25 -12.35
N ASP A 191 -11.48 -7.13 -13.00
CA ASP A 191 -10.10 -6.69 -13.22
C ASP A 191 -9.35 -6.51 -11.89
N PHE A 192 -9.96 -5.83 -10.92
CA PHE A 192 -9.35 -5.71 -9.59
C PHE A 192 -9.30 -7.05 -8.85
N SER A 193 -10.29 -7.90 -9.02
CA SER A 193 -10.30 -9.24 -8.41
C SER A 193 -9.12 -10.08 -8.90
N ASP A 194 -8.81 -10.00 -10.20
CA ASP A 194 -7.64 -10.65 -10.79
C ASP A 194 -6.33 -10.08 -10.23
N LEU A 195 -6.22 -8.76 -10.13
CA LEU A 195 -5.04 -8.11 -9.55
C LEU A 195 -4.86 -8.45 -8.06
N ILE A 196 -5.95 -8.50 -7.29
CA ILE A 196 -5.93 -8.91 -5.88
C ILE A 196 -5.43 -10.35 -5.78
N ARG A 197 -6.01 -11.28 -6.57
CA ARG A 197 -5.58 -12.68 -6.60
C ARG A 197 -4.10 -12.82 -6.91
N MET A 198 -3.60 -12.14 -7.94
CA MET A 198 -2.17 -12.16 -8.30
C MET A 198 -1.28 -11.69 -7.14
N ASN A 199 -1.68 -10.64 -6.42
CA ASN A 199 -0.89 -10.12 -5.31
C ASN A 199 -0.98 -10.99 -4.05
N VAL A 200 -2.10 -11.68 -3.81
CA VAL A 200 -2.20 -12.71 -2.75
C VAL A 200 -1.33 -13.93 -3.08
N LEU A 201 -1.32 -14.40 -4.33
CA LEU A 201 -0.43 -15.47 -4.76
C LEU A 201 1.05 -15.06 -4.61
N LYS A 202 1.38 -13.83 -5.01
CA LYS A 202 2.72 -13.27 -4.82
C LYS A 202 3.13 -13.21 -3.36
N LEU A 203 2.21 -12.84 -2.47
CA LEU A 203 2.42 -12.83 -1.03
C LEU A 203 2.73 -14.23 -0.48
N ASN A 204 2.06 -15.27 -0.99
CA ASN A 204 2.34 -16.66 -0.62
C ASN A 204 3.75 -17.08 -1.02
N VAL A 205 4.16 -16.76 -2.26
CA VAL A 205 5.52 -17.01 -2.76
C VAL A 205 6.57 -16.28 -1.92
N LEU A 206 6.31 -15.01 -1.55
CA LEU A 206 7.20 -14.23 -0.69
C LEU A 206 7.32 -14.82 0.73
N SER A 207 6.29 -15.52 1.20
CA SER A 207 6.24 -16.12 2.54
C SER A 207 6.75 -17.57 2.58
N GLU A 208 7.47 -18.02 1.54
CA GLU A 208 8.10 -19.35 1.42
C GLU A 208 7.13 -20.54 1.47
N GLU A 209 5.83 -20.29 1.28
CA GLU A 209 4.90 -21.35 0.92
C GLU A 209 4.92 -21.53 -0.60
N SER A 210 4.79 -22.76 -1.08
CA SER A 210 4.57 -22.98 -2.52
C SER A 210 3.34 -22.17 -2.96
N ALA A 211 3.30 -21.71 -4.22
CA ALA A 211 2.23 -20.85 -4.73
C ALA A 211 0.86 -21.56 -4.68
N HIS A 212 0.26 -21.62 -3.51
CA HIS A 212 -1.02 -22.25 -3.28
C HIS A 212 -2.11 -21.22 -3.59
N PHE A 213 -2.99 -21.59 -4.52
CA PHE A 213 -4.19 -20.82 -4.83
C PHE A 213 -5.13 -20.71 -3.63
N SER A 214 -5.18 -21.74 -2.78
CA SER A 214 -6.05 -21.78 -1.60
C SER A 214 -5.27 -21.44 -0.32
N THR A 215 -4.98 -20.16 -0.08
CA THR A 215 -4.51 -19.73 1.25
C THR A 215 -5.72 -19.42 2.12
N PRO A 216 -5.92 -20.11 3.26
CA PRO A 216 -7.02 -19.80 4.16
C PRO A 216 -6.93 -18.36 4.70
N TYR A 217 -8.09 -17.73 4.96
CA TYR A 217 -8.13 -16.32 5.38
C TYR A 217 -7.26 -16.00 6.60
N ASN A 218 -7.21 -16.87 7.62
CA ASN A 218 -6.35 -16.66 8.78
C ASN A 218 -4.86 -16.66 8.43
N LYS A 219 -4.43 -17.54 7.51
CA LYS A 219 -3.05 -17.55 7.00
C LYS A 219 -2.75 -16.31 6.18
N TYR A 220 -3.73 -15.81 5.41
CA TYR A 220 -3.59 -14.54 4.73
C TYR A 220 -3.38 -13.39 5.73
N LEU A 221 -4.17 -13.31 6.81
CA LEU A 221 -4.03 -12.26 7.82
C LEU A 221 -2.63 -12.25 8.47
N ASP A 222 -2.06 -13.42 8.74
CA ASP A 222 -0.70 -13.52 9.27
C ASP A 222 0.33 -13.00 8.27
N LYS A 223 0.20 -13.40 7.00
CA LYS A 223 1.15 -13.05 5.93
C LYS A 223 1.03 -11.60 5.46
N SER A 224 -0.17 -11.04 5.45
CA SER A 224 -0.46 -9.72 4.90
C SER A 224 -0.06 -8.56 5.83
N GLN A 225 0.43 -8.87 7.03
CA GLN A 225 1.01 -7.88 7.94
C GLN A 225 2.17 -7.14 7.26
N GLN A 226 2.05 -5.82 7.15
CA GLN A 226 3.05 -5.00 6.45
C GLN A 226 4.46 -5.14 7.04
N LYS A 227 4.56 -5.33 8.36
CA LYS A 227 5.85 -5.54 9.03
C LYS A 227 6.52 -6.82 8.55
N LEU A 228 5.75 -7.91 8.39
CA LEU A 228 6.26 -9.18 7.89
C LEU A 228 6.64 -9.09 6.42
N ILE A 229 5.82 -8.44 5.59
CA ILE A 229 6.14 -8.17 4.18
C ILE A 229 7.46 -7.39 4.08
N ALA A 230 7.63 -6.34 4.89
CA ALA A 230 8.86 -5.54 4.89
C ALA A 230 10.09 -6.36 5.33
N ILE A 231 9.95 -7.27 6.30
CA ILE A 231 11.03 -8.19 6.70
C ILE A 231 11.43 -9.11 5.53
N LYS A 232 10.46 -9.75 4.88
CA LYS A 232 10.73 -10.65 3.74
C LYS A 232 11.31 -9.92 2.53
N GLN A 233 10.85 -8.71 2.25
CA GLN A 233 11.44 -7.86 1.21
C GLN A 233 12.87 -7.45 1.56
N GLN A 234 13.17 -7.17 2.83
CA GLN A 234 14.53 -6.87 3.28
C GLN A 234 15.46 -8.08 3.12
N GLU A 235 15.02 -9.28 3.53
CA GLU A 235 15.79 -10.52 3.34
C GLU A 235 16.17 -10.72 1.87
N LEU A 236 15.22 -10.51 0.96
CA LEU A 236 15.47 -10.62 -0.49
C LEU A 236 16.44 -9.54 -1.01
N ALA A 237 16.28 -8.31 -0.53
CA ALA A 237 17.15 -7.19 -0.87
C ALA A 237 18.60 -7.43 -0.41
N GLN A 238 18.79 -8.02 0.78
CA GLN A 238 20.11 -8.32 1.34
C GLN A 238 20.81 -9.46 0.59
N HIS A 239 20.09 -10.56 0.33
CA HIS A 239 20.68 -11.75 -0.29
C HIS A 239 20.84 -11.66 -1.81
N SER A 240 19.88 -11.03 -2.49
CA SER A 240 19.78 -11.09 -3.97
C SER A 240 19.79 -9.72 -4.64
N LYS A 241 19.85 -8.62 -3.87
CA LYS A 241 19.83 -7.24 -4.38
C LYS A 241 18.61 -6.94 -5.27
N VAL A 242 17.50 -7.62 -4.99
CA VAL A 242 16.20 -7.41 -5.65
C VAL A 242 15.10 -7.27 -4.61
N ILE A 243 13.96 -6.71 -5.02
CA ILE A 243 12.71 -6.81 -4.28
C ILE A 243 11.64 -7.45 -5.17
N ASN A 244 10.68 -8.13 -4.55
CA ASN A 244 9.50 -8.59 -5.24
C ASN A 244 8.60 -7.40 -5.58
N ILE A 245 8.04 -7.40 -6.79
CA ILE A 245 7.00 -6.44 -7.16
C ILE A 245 5.71 -6.89 -6.48
N LEU A 246 5.13 -6.02 -5.65
CA LEU A 246 3.95 -6.31 -4.84
C LEU A 246 3.19 -5.01 -4.56
N ASN A 247 1.90 -4.98 -4.86
CA ASN A 247 1.03 -3.86 -4.53
C ASN A 247 0.10 -4.25 -3.38
N THR A 248 0.41 -3.78 -2.18
CA THR A 248 -0.39 -4.11 -0.98
C THR A 248 -1.64 -3.24 -0.87
N SER A 249 -1.74 -2.15 -1.63
CA SER A 249 -2.95 -1.29 -1.63
C SER A 249 -4.20 -2.04 -2.08
N LEU A 250 -4.03 -3.07 -2.92
CA LEU A 250 -5.09 -3.99 -3.34
C LEU A 250 -5.71 -4.75 -2.15
N PHE A 251 -4.97 -4.94 -1.06
CA PHE A 251 -5.42 -5.66 0.13
C PHE A 251 -6.46 -4.88 0.94
N VAL A 252 -6.65 -3.58 0.68
CA VAL A 252 -7.67 -2.78 1.39
C VAL A 252 -9.08 -3.36 1.28
N VAL A 253 -9.40 -3.98 0.14
CA VAL A 253 -10.71 -4.62 -0.07
C VAL A 253 -10.85 -5.88 0.78
N LEU A 254 -9.78 -6.66 0.87
CA LEU A 254 -9.73 -7.88 1.68
C LEU A 254 -9.83 -7.55 3.16
N ASP A 255 -9.15 -6.50 3.61
CA ASP A 255 -9.16 -6.06 5.00
C ASP A 255 -10.52 -5.44 5.35
N TYR A 256 -11.12 -4.64 4.44
CA TYR A 256 -12.44 -4.05 4.65
C TYR A 256 -13.56 -5.10 4.78
N TYR A 257 -13.65 -6.05 3.84
CA TYR A 257 -14.71 -7.06 3.87
C TYR A 257 -14.40 -8.22 4.83
N GLY A 258 -13.12 -8.51 5.02
CA GLY A 258 -12.65 -9.73 5.66
C GLY A 258 -13.17 -10.98 4.96
N ASN A 259 -13.44 -12.03 5.74
CA ASN A 259 -14.13 -13.22 5.25
C ASN A 259 -15.62 -13.25 5.60
N ARG A 260 -16.24 -12.08 5.82
CA ARG A 260 -17.70 -11.98 5.98
C ARG A 260 -18.39 -12.51 4.73
N ASP A 261 -19.43 -13.31 4.91
CA ASP A 261 -20.16 -13.99 3.82
C ASP A 261 -19.25 -14.77 2.85
N SER A 262 -18.12 -15.29 3.38
CA SER A 262 -17.06 -15.95 2.61
C SER A 262 -16.46 -15.07 1.51
N PHE A 263 -16.42 -13.74 1.70
CA PHE A 263 -15.94 -12.80 0.69
C PHE A 263 -14.51 -13.11 0.24
N TYR A 264 -13.58 -13.24 1.19
CA TYR A 264 -12.19 -13.58 0.89
C TYR A 264 -12.10 -14.93 0.17
N ASP A 265 -12.74 -15.97 0.69
CA ASP A 265 -12.66 -17.31 0.10
C ASP A 265 -13.21 -17.34 -1.33
N LYS A 266 -14.31 -16.62 -1.60
CA LYS A 266 -14.89 -16.49 -2.96
C LYS A 266 -14.00 -15.70 -3.91
N LEU A 267 -13.24 -14.74 -3.39
CA LEU A 267 -12.36 -13.90 -4.21
C LEU A 267 -11.06 -14.62 -4.58
N ILE A 268 -10.54 -15.46 -3.70
CA ILE A 268 -9.23 -16.10 -3.87
C ILE A 268 -9.30 -17.49 -4.50
N GLN A 269 -10.51 -18.08 -4.60
CA GLN A 269 -10.78 -19.29 -5.38
C GLN A 269 -10.61 -19.12 -6.90
#